data_AF-A0A7S7TGG5-F1
#
_entry.id   AF-A0A7S7TGG5-F1
#
_cell.length_a   1.000
_cell.length_b   1.000
_cell.length_c   1.000
_cell.angle_alpha   90.00
_cell.angle_beta   90.00
_cell.angle_gamma   90.00
#
_symmetry.space_group_name_H-M   'P 1'
#
loop_
_entity.id
_entity.type
_entity.pdbx_description
1 polymer ?
#
loop_
_entity_poly.entity_id
_entity_poly.type
_entity_poly.pdbx_seq_one_letter_code
_entity_poly.pdbx_strand_id
1 'polypeptide(L)'
;MARQHALPPNLAPRLIGRNAAAAYVSLAPNTFDSLVRDGRMPKPRILTSGRKAWDVRLLDLAVDELPLDGEDILDVDRGWDD
;
A
#
# COMPACT_ATOMS: atom_id res chain seq x y z
N MET A 1 0.92 -13.44 -14.41
CA MET A 1 0.34 -13.18 -13.07
C MET A 1 -0.43 -14.42 -12.65
N ALA A 2 -0.32 -14.89 -11.40
CA ALA A 2 -1.15 -16.04 -10.97
C ALA A 2 -2.61 -15.63 -11.06
N ARG A 3 -3.42 -16.39 -11.79
CA ARG A 3 -4.84 -16.11 -11.92
C ARG A 3 -5.45 -16.26 -10.53
N GLN A 4 -6.03 -15.18 -10.01
CA GLN A 4 -6.74 -15.15 -8.72
C GLN A 4 -8.00 -16.05 -8.69
N HIS A 5 -8.28 -16.75 -9.79
CA HIS A 5 -9.40 -17.65 -10.01
C HIS A 5 -9.41 -18.92 -9.12
N ALA A 6 -8.33 -19.16 -8.37
CA ALA A 6 -8.23 -20.30 -7.45
C ALA A 6 -8.89 -20.04 -6.09
N LEU A 7 -9.26 -18.78 -5.79
CA LEU A 7 -9.97 -18.45 -4.56
C LEU A 7 -11.49 -18.51 -4.78
N PRO A 8 -12.25 -18.96 -3.77
CA PRO A 8 -13.69 -18.75 -3.74
C PRO A 8 -14.04 -17.27 -3.95
N PRO A 9 -15.15 -16.93 -4.63
CA PRO A 9 -15.52 -15.54 -4.91
C PRO A 9 -15.67 -14.65 -3.66
N ASN A 10 -15.97 -15.25 -2.51
CA ASN A 10 -16.12 -14.56 -1.23
C ASN A 10 -14.81 -14.39 -0.44
N LEU A 11 -13.70 -14.96 -0.92
CA LEU A 11 -12.41 -14.87 -0.26
C LEU A 11 -11.50 -13.92 -1.05
N ALA A 12 -11.55 -12.64 -0.68
CA ALA A 12 -10.66 -11.64 -1.27
C ALA A 12 -9.18 -12.03 -1.03
N PRO A 13 -8.32 -11.94 -2.06
CA PRO A 13 -6.91 -12.25 -1.90
C PRO A 13 -6.23 -11.24 -0.98
N ARG A 14 -5.59 -11.72 0.09
CA ARG A 14 -4.81 -10.85 0.99
C ARG A 14 -3.56 -10.26 0.32
N LEU A 15 -2.92 -11.02 -0.56
CA LEU A 15 -1.72 -10.58 -1.29
C LEU A 15 -2.06 -10.32 -2.75
N ILE A 16 -1.82 -9.09 -3.19
CA ILE A 16 -2.14 -8.61 -4.54
C ILE A 16 -0.89 -8.16 -5.29
N GLY A 17 -0.90 -8.27 -6.62
CA GLY A 17 0.22 -7.84 -7.46
C GLY A 17 0.27 -6.31 -7.62
N ARG A 18 1.38 -5.79 -8.14
CA ARG A 18 1.62 -4.34 -8.32
C ARG A 18 0.45 -3.59 -8.95
N ASN A 19 -0.07 -4.06 -10.08
CA ASN A 19 -1.16 -3.37 -10.79
C ASN A 19 -2.45 -3.35 -9.98
N ALA A 20 -2.75 -4.44 -9.26
CA ALA A 20 -3.92 -4.51 -8.39
C ALA A 20 -3.74 -3.63 -7.15
N ALA A 21 -2.53 -3.57 -6.57
CA ALA A 21 -2.21 -2.69 -5.45
C ALA A 21 -2.37 -1.21 -5.83
N ALA A 22 -1.86 -0.81 -7.00
CA ALA A 22 -2.03 0.54 -7.50
C ALA A 22 -3.51 0.89 -7.74
N ALA A 23 -4.27 -0.02 -8.39
CA ALA A 23 -5.70 0.17 -8.60
C ALA A 23 -6.49 0.24 -7.29
N TYR A 24 -6.09 -0.53 -6.26
CA TYR A 24 -6.72 -0.54 -4.94
C TYR A 24 -6.71 0.85 -4.29
N VAL A 25 -5.61 1.58 -4.44
CA VAL A 25 -5.45 2.96 -3.92
C VAL A 25 -5.74 4.04 -4.97
N SER A 26 -6.45 3.72 -6.06
CA SER A 26 -6.82 4.64 -7.14
C SER A 26 -5.64 5.31 -7.86
N LEU A 27 -4.51 4.61 -8.05
CA LEU A 27 -3.31 5.13 -8.71
C LEU A 27 -2.94 4.37 -9.98
N ALA A 28 -2.22 5.06 -10.87
CA ALA A 28 -1.45 4.40 -11.91
C ALA A 28 -0.26 3.63 -11.30
N PRO A 29 0.16 2.49 -11.88
CA PRO A 29 1.23 1.68 -11.29
C PRO A 29 2.56 2.42 -11.09
N ASN A 30 2.91 3.35 -11.98
CA ASN A 30 4.15 4.13 -11.86
C ASN A 30 4.08 5.15 -10.71
N THR A 31 2.91 5.78 -10.51
CA THR A 31 2.68 6.69 -9.39
C THR A 31 2.72 5.93 -8.06
N PHE A 32 2.13 4.74 -8.03
CA PHE A 32 2.20 3.86 -6.87
C PHE A 32 3.64 3.50 -6.51
N ASP A 33 4.48 3.13 -7.48
CA ASP A 33 5.90 2.86 -7.23
C ASP A 33 6.65 4.07 -6.66
N SER A 34 6.33 5.28 -7.13
CA SER A 34 6.89 6.51 -6.57
C SER A 34 6.50 6.66 -5.10
N LEU A 35 5.22 6.48 -4.73
CA LEU A 35 4.81 6.55 -3.32
C LEU A 35 5.45 5.47 -2.45
N VAL A 36 5.68 4.27 -2.99
CA VAL A 36 6.39 3.20 -2.27
C VAL A 36 7.85 3.58 -2.04
N ARG A 37 8.50 4.24 -3.02
CA ARG A 37 9.87 4.75 -2.89
C ARG A 37 9.95 5.92 -1.90
N ASP A 38 8.95 6.77 -1.90
CA ASP A 38 8.84 7.95 -1.02
C ASP A 38 8.39 7.57 0.41
N GLY A 39 8.07 6.30 0.66
CA GLY A 39 7.71 5.78 1.99
C GLY A 39 6.24 6.00 2.38
N ARG A 40 5.44 6.62 1.51
CA ARG A 40 4.00 6.85 1.73
C ARG A 40 3.13 5.62 1.46
N MET A 41 3.70 4.59 0.82
CA MET A 41 3.05 3.30 0.58
C MET A 41 3.99 2.16 1.00
N PRO A 42 3.44 1.02 1.44
CA PRO A 42 4.25 -0.06 1.98
C PRO A 42 5.09 -0.73 0.89
N LYS A 43 6.29 -1.17 1.28
CA LYS A 43 7.14 -2.00 0.41
C LYS A 43 6.49 -3.38 0.20
N PRO A 44 6.69 -4.00 -0.98
CA PRO A 44 6.14 -5.32 -1.25
C PRO A 44 6.74 -6.39 -0.34
N ARG A 45 5.94 -7.41 -0.04
CA ARG A 45 6.41 -8.70 0.47
C ARG A 45 7.06 -9.50 -0.65
N ILE A 46 8.20 -10.11 -0.34
CA ILE A 46 8.94 -10.99 -1.26
C ILE A 46 8.43 -12.42 -1.04
N LEU A 47 7.70 -12.98 -2.00
CA LEU A 47 7.19 -14.35 -1.95
C LEU A 47 8.22 -15.36 -2.44
N THR A 48 8.97 -14.99 -3.48
CA THR A 48 10.11 -15.73 -4.03
C THR A 48 11.08 -14.72 -4.66
N SER A 49 12.25 -15.17 -5.15
CA SER A 49 13.26 -14.29 -5.77
C SER A 49 12.71 -13.36 -6.87
N GLY A 50 11.74 -13.84 -7.66
CA GLY A 50 11.14 -13.06 -8.75
C GLY A 50 9.73 -12.55 -8.48
N ARG A 51 9.13 -12.85 -7.32
CA ARG A 51 7.71 -12.57 -7.07
C ARG A 51 7.50 -11.71 -5.85
N LYS A 52 6.94 -10.53 -6.10
CA LYS A 52 6.56 -9.53 -5.10
C LYS A 52 5.05 -9.37 -5.06
N ALA A 53 4.50 -9.16 -3.87
CA ALA A 53 3.08 -8.90 -3.66
C ALA A 53 2.89 -7.92 -2.50
N TRP A 54 1.78 -7.18 -2.50
CA TRP A 54 1.42 -6.24 -1.44
C TRP A 54 0.31 -6.83 -0.58
N ASP A 55 0.42 -6.63 0.73
CA ASP A 55 -0.61 -7.02 1.68
C ASP A 55 -1.67 -5.92 1.72
N VAL A 56 -2.92 -6.29 1.41
CA VAL A 56 -4.07 -5.37 1.42
C VAL A 56 -4.19 -4.65 2.76
N ARG A 57 -3.95 -5.34 3.88
CA ARG A 57 -4.05 -4.72 5.21
C ARG A 57 -3.00 -3.64 5.46
N LEU A 58 -1.81 -3.80 4.88
CA LEU A 58 -0.78 -2.77 4.97
C LEU A 58 -1.09 -1.58 4.06
N LEU A 59 -1.76 -1.84 2.94
CA LEU A 59 -2.25 -0.77 2.08
C LEU A 59 -3.35 0.01 2.79
N ASP A 60 -4.29 -0.66 3.46
CA ASP A 60 -5.33 -0.01 4.27
C ASP A 60 -4.72 0.90 5.33
N LEU A 61 -3.79 0.39 6.14
CA LEU A 61 -3.10 1.18 7.16
C LEU A 61 -2.36 2.38 6.57
N ALA A 62 -1.66 2.19 5.43
CA ALA A 62 -0.97 3.29 4.78
C ALA A 62 -1.93 4.34 4.21
N VAL A 63 -3.12 3.94 3.78
CA VAL A 63 -4.18 4.86 3.33
C VAL A 63 -4.75 5.64 4.52
N ASP A 64 -4.98 4.98 5.66
CA ASP A 64 -5.46 5.62 6.89
C ASP A 64 -4.46 6.67 7.43
N GLU A 65 -3.15 6.48 7.15
CA GLU A 65 -2.08 7.41 7.51
C GLU A 65 -1.85 8.55 6.49
N LEU A 66 -2.54 8.55 5.34
CA LEU A 66 -2.38 9.63 4.37
C LEU A 66 -2.99 10.94 4.91
N PRO A 67 -2.34 12.09 4.67
CA PRO A 67 -2.92 13.37 5.04
C PRO A 67 -4.22 13.61 4.27
N LEU A 68 -5.20 14.20 4.95
CA LEU A 68 -6.40 14.72 4.32
C LEU A 68 -6.10 16.02 3.59
N ASP A 69 -6.85 16.30 2.52
CA ASP A 69 -6.70 17.55 1.79
C ASP A 69 -7.02 18.75 2.69
N GLY A 70 -6.05 19.64 2.88
CA GLY A 70 -6.16 20.78 3.80
C GLY A 70 -5.75 20.53 5.25
N GLU A 71 -5.38 19.29 5.62
CA GLU A 71 -4.65 19.05 6.88
C GLU A 71 -3.15 19.21 6.63
N ASP A 72 -2.58 20.31 7.12
CA ASP A 72 -1.12 20.42 7.24
C ASP A 72 -0.64 19.26 8.12
N ILE A 73 0.41 18.57 7.69
CA ILE A 73 1.14 17.60 8.50
C ILE A 73 1.87 18.41 9.58
N LEU A 74 1.13 18.93 10.55
CA LEU A 74 1.65 19.73 11.64
C LEU A 74 2.40 18.80 12.59
N ASP A 75 3.74 18.87 12.50
CA ASP A 75 4.71 18.63 13.57
C ASP A 75 4.26 17.70 14.71
N VAL A 76 4.26 16.38 14.48
CA VAL A 76 4.53 15.43 15.56
C VAL A 76 6.05 15.30 15.75
N ASP A 77 6.70 16.45 15.90
CA ASP A 77 8.03 16.59 16.51
C ASP A 77 8.06 17.86 17.37
N ARG A 78 7.15 17.94 18.35
CA ARG A 78 7.44 18.69 19.57
C ARG A 78 7.37 17.73 20.73
N GLY A 79 8.54 17.14 20.99
CA GLY A 79 8.84 16.50 22.26
C GLY A 79 8.31 17.35 23.41
N TRP A 80 7.70 16.66 24.36
CA TRP A 80 7.55 17.17 25.71
C TRP A 80 8.93 17.61 26.23
N ASP A 81 9.16 18.92 26.28
CA ASP A 81 10.13 19.56 27.14
C ASP A 81 9.33 20.41 28.14
N ASP A 82 9.02 19.82 29.31
CA ASP A 82 8.99 20.48 30.64
C ASP A 82 9.11 19.41 31.74
#